data_AF-A0A2R6PFI1-F1
#
_entry.id   AF-A0A2R6PFI1-F1
#
_cell.length_a   1.000
_cell.length_b   1.000
_cell.length_c   1.000
_cell.angle_alpha   90.00
_cell.angle_beta   90.00
_cell.angle_gamma   90.00
#
_symmetry.space_group_name_H-M   'P 1'
#
loop_
_entity.id
_entity.type
_entity.pdbx_description
1 polymer ?
#
loop_
_entity_poly.entity_id
_entity_poly.type
_entity_poly.pdbx_seq_one_letter_code
_entity_poly.pdbx_strand_id
1 'polypeptide(L)'
;MASKLIQKAGHEAENPIEVSLREAFELLEPQLRPPFPLTIPTPPEYLNLNWAIIYGILCEPHLAKDHIKHLHGKIIDGYSFFTNTLTKVVNNLYPKLVYSAKIQLIWVTTEMVSVLAVGFNGLLVALLRQIVTGDFSEGNLWLCSELVTLFMAKWDCLLEEEPLVLTSALYTFLRLLSDHYRLSSNLKIEALMKMEISFCVRMLREQFHLCFKIGRDLVRLLQDLVHVPEFRDIWKDLLLNPGEFKTDEFRDISQLYLSRTSSRYFLLRITPEMETQLRFLLTHVKLGSQKRYETWFARKFLSLPESDALVTDIVRFICCSHHPPNEIILSDVIPRWAVIGWLLKSCRKNYVEANAKLALFYDWLFFDESFDNVMNIEPAILLIVHSIPKYIDMTHTLLEFLFLLMENYDFERNDIINRGILSAFCTLVRKGVVHSFDVLINCDALAPSLKQRLARLFSGMKACVPINFDQPSTCSSLNLPKASTMESQTPLQVDMEQ
;
A
#
# COMPACT_ATOMS: atom_id res chain seq x y z
N MET A 1 25.61 -20.63 18.38
CA MET A 1 26.43 -20.20 17.22
C MET A 1 25.84 -18.92 16.64
N ALA A 2 26.61 -18.12 15.89
CA ALA A 2 26.04 -16.96 15.17
C ALA A 2 25.09 -17.44 14.06
N SER A 3 23.95 -16.76 13.88
CA SER A 3 22.98 -17.12 12.84
C SER A 3 23.61 -16.99 11.45
N LYS A 4 23.45 -18.03 10.61
CA LYS A 4 23.83 -17.99 9.19
C LYS A 4 22.72 -17.43 8.29
N LEU A 5 21.50 -17.28 8.83
CA LEU A 5 20.31 -16.88 8.08
C LEU A 5 20.06 -15.37 8.12
N ILE A 6 20.21 -14.76 9.31
CA ILE A 6 19.90 -13.34 9.53
C ILE A 6 21.10 -12.56 10.05
N GLN A 7 21.19 -11.30 9.64
CA GLN A 7 22.03 -10.30 10.28
C GLN A 7 21.36 -9.88 11.60
N LYS A 8 22.05 -10.14 12.72
CA LYS A 8 21.55 -9.86 14.08
C LYS A 8 22.51 -8.92 14.80
N ALA A 9 21.99 -7.81 15.33
CA ALA A 9 22.77 -6.96 16.22
C ALA A 9 22.83 -7.57 17.64
N GLY A 10 23.92 -7.33 18.37
CA GLY A 10 24.17 -8.00 19.66
C GLY A 10 23.11 -7.78 20.75
N HIS A 11 22.29 -6.73 20.63
CA HIS A 11 21.23 -6.39 21.58
C HIS A 11 19.84 -6.92 21.17
N GLU A 12 19.70 -7.53 19.99
CA GLU A 12 18.40 -8.03 19.53
C GLU A 12 18.06 -9.38 20.18
N ALA A 13 16.81 -9.57 20.55
CA ALA A 13 16.29 -10.88 20.94
C ALA A 13 16.33 -11.86 19.76
N GLU A 14 16.34 -13.17 20.04
CA GLU A 14 16.21 -14.17 18.99
C GLU A 14 14.80 -14.14 18.37
N ASN A 15 14.73 -14.29 17.04
CA ASN A 15 13.45 -14.36 16.37
C ASN A 15 12.93 -15.81 16.43
N PRO A 16 11.69 -16.06 16.91
CA PRO A 16 11.20 -17.42 17.12
C PRO A 16 11.14 -18.25 15.84
N ILE A 17 10.91 -17.62 14.68
CA ILE A 17 10.90 -18.32 13.39
C ILE A 17 12.31 -18.75 13.01
N GLU A 18 13.30 -17.87 13.16
CA GLU A 18 14.69 -18.21 12.86
C GLU A 18 15.21 -19.32 13.80
N VAL A 19 14.88 -19.23 15.09
CA VAL A 19 15.25 -20.27 16.07
C VAL A 19 14.65 -21.61 15.70
N SER A 20 13.34 -21.66 15.40
CA SER A 20 12.68 -22.92 15.01
C SER A 20 13.30 -23.57 13.78
N LEU A 21 13.67 -22.74 12.77
CA LEU A 21 14.34 -23.22 11.56
C LEU A 21 15.75 -23.75 11.86
N ARG A 22 16.52 -23.02 12.67
CA ARG A 22 17.90 -23.37 13.03
C ARG A 22 17.96 -24.63 13.88
N GLU A 23 17.13 -24.73 14.92
CA GLU A 23 17.10 -25.88 15.81
C GLU A 23 16.62 -27.15 15.08
N ALA A 24 15.62 -27.04 14.20
CA ALA A 24 15.20 -28.15 13.37
C ALA A 24 16.31 -28.63 12.44
N PHE A 25 17.09 -27.71 11.86
CA PHE A 25 18.25 -28.05 11.04
C PHE A 25 19.34 -28.73 11.87
N GLU A 26 19.73 -28.17 13.02
CA GLU A 26 20.77 -28.76 13.88
C GLU A 26 20.39 -30.17 14.36
N LEU A 27 19.10 -30.40 14.63
CA LEU A 27 18.59 -31.72 15.02
C LEU A 27 18.60 -32.73 13.87
N LEU A 28 18.30 -32.31 12.65
CA LEU A 28 18.06 -33.18 11.49
C LEU A 28 19.18 -33.15 10.45
N GLU A 29 20.24 -32.37 10.63
CA GLU A 29 21.36 -32.23 9.69
C GLU A 29 21.90 -33.59 9.20
N PRO A 30 22.11 -34.62 10.05
CA PRO A 30 22.58 -35.93 9.59
C PRO A 30 21.60 -36.63 8.63
N GLN A 31 20.29 -36.41 8.82
CA GLN A 31 19.23 -36.99 7.98
C GLN A 31 19.02 -36.24 6.66
N LEU A 32 19.53 -35.00 6.57
CA LEU A 32 19.55 -34.20 5.34
C LEU A 32 20.77 -34.50 4.45
N ARG A 33 21.57 -35.53 4.80
CA ARG A 33 22.68 -36.01 3.99
C ARG A 33 22.39 -37.42 3.47
N PRO A 34 22.89 -37.80 2.28
CA PRO A 34 22.83 -39.18 1.83
C PRO A 34 23.55 -40.13 2.82
N PRO A 35 23.00 -41.34 3.08
CA PRO A 35 21.77 -41.89 2.52
C PRO A 35 20.51 -41.34 3.20
N PHE A 36 19.50 -40.96 2.40
CA PHE A 36 18.25 -40.41 2.92
C PHE A 36 17.37 -41.50 3.55
N PRO A 37 16.73 -41.24 4.71
CA PRO A 37 15.83 -42.20 5.33
C PRO A 37 14.63 -42.50 4.41
N LEU A 38 14.27 -43.77 4.21
CA LEU A 38 13.08 -44.16 3.45
C LEU A 38 11.80 -44.14 4.28
N THR A 39 11.89 -43.98 5.60
CA THR A 39 10.76 -43.94 6.53
C THR A 39 9.81 -42.78 6.22
N ILE A 40 8.50 -43.03 6.28
CA ILE A 40 7.48 -41.99 6.15
C ILE A 40 7.47 -41.20 7.47
N PRO A 41 7.69 -39.88 7.44
CA PRO A 41 7.70 -39.08 8.67
C PRO A 41 6.29 -39.02 9.26
N THR A 42 6.20 -39.10 10.59
CA THR A 42 4.99 -38.73 11.32
C THR A 42 4.67 -37.24 11.13
N PRO A 43 3.45 -36.76 11.39
CA PRO A 43 3.11 -35.35 11.26
C PRO A 43 4.10 -34.38 11.94
N PRO A 44 4.53 -34.55 13.21
CA PRO A 44 5.51 -33.65 13.83
C PRO A 44 6.90 -33.75 13.19
N GLU A 45 7.34 -34.95 12.79
CA GLU A 45 8.61 -35.15 12.08
C GLU A 45 8.59 -34.46 10.71
N TYR A 46 7.45 -34.47 10.02
CA TYR A 46 7.27 -33.78 8.76
C TYR A 46 7.45 -32.26 8.90
N LEU A 47 6.89 -31.65 9.95
CA LEU A 47 7.05 -30.21 10.20
C LEU A 47 8.51 -29.85 10.47
N ASN A 48 9.17 -30.60 11.36
CA ASN A 48 10.59 -30.38 11.66
C ASN A 48 11.48 -30.59 10.44
N LEU A 49 11.19 -31.62 9.62
CA LEU A 49 11.91 -31.86 8.38
C LEU A 49 11.77 -30.69 7.41
N ASN A 50 10.57 -30.14 7.24
CA ASN A 50 10.34 -28.98 6.39
C ASN A 50 11.12 -27.74 6.89
N TRP A 51 11.12 -27.48 8.20
CA TRP A 51 11.92 -26.41 8.79
C TRP A 51 13.42 -26.58 8.55
N ALA A 52 13.93 -27.79 8.76
CA ALA A 52 15.31 -28.13 8.53
C ALA A 52 15.69 -27.94 7.05
N ILE A 53 14.86 -28.43 6.12
CA ILE A 53 15.07 -28.25 4.67
C ILE A 53 15.07 -26.77 4.29
N ILE A 54 14.12 -25.97 4.79
CA ILE A 54 14.09 -24.51 4.52
C ILE A 54 15.41 -23.87 4.96
N TYR A 55 15.84 -24.12 6.20
CA TYR A 55 17.09 -23.55 6.70
C TYR A 55 18.29 -24.03 5.87
N GLY A 56 18.35 -25.32 5.55
CA GLY A 56 19.38 -25.91 4.69
C GLY A 56 19.45 -25.27 3.31
N ILE A 57 18.31 -25.06 2.64
CA ILE A 57 18.24 -24.38 1.33
C ILE A 57 18.73 -22.94 1.42
N LEU A 58 18.35 -22.21 2.47
CA LEU A 58 18.68 -20.79 2.63
C LEU A 58 20.12 -20.56 3.10
N CYS A 59 20.73 -21.51 3.82
CA CYS A 59 22.06 -21.38 4.41
C CYS A 59 23.14 -22.23 3.71
N GLU A 60 22.79 -23.24 2.92
CA GLU A 60 23.74 -24.12 2.21
C GLU A 60 23.47 -24.15 0.69
N PRO A 61 23.77 -23.06 -0.06
CA PRO A 61 23.45 -22.97 -1.48
C PRO A 61 23.97 -24.14 -2.33
N HIS A 62 25.15 -24.66 -1.98
CA HIS A 62 25.79 -25.79 -2.67
C HIS A 62 25.02 -27.11 -2.56
N LEU A 63 24.12 -27.23 -1.58
CA LEU A 63 23.32 -28.44 -1.31
C LEU A 63 21.82 -28.22 -1.55
N ALA A 64 21.41 -27.01 -1.96
CA ALA A 64 20.01 -26.66 -2.14
C ALA A 64 19.26 -27.59 -3.10
N LYS A 65 19.94 -28.07 -4.15
CA LYS A 65 19.39 -29.04 -5.10
C LYS A 65 19.15 -30.43 -4.49
N ASP A 66 19.91 -30.81 -3.48
CA ASP A 66 19.71 -32.08 -2.80
C ASP A 66 18.62 -31.94 -1.73
N HIS A 67 18.61 -30.81 -1.00
CA HIS A 67 17.54 -30.46 -0.07
C HIS A 67 16.17 -30.40 -0.75
N ILE A 68 16.06 -29.80 -1.94
CA ILE A 68 14.78 -29.74 -2.67
C ILE A 68 14.33 -31.12 -3.17
N LYS A 69 15.26 -31.98 -3.65
CA LYS A 69 14.93 -33.36 -4.02
C LYS A 69 14.43 -34.15 -2.82
N HIS A 70 15.03 -33.93 -1.64
CA HIS A 70 14.57 -34.55 -0.41
C HIS A 70 13.14 -34.09 -0.07
N LEU A 71 12.83 -32.79 -0.20
CA LEU A 71 11.47 -32.28 -0.05
C LEU A 71 10.48 -32.98 -0.99
N HIS A 72 10.79 -33.03 -2.29
CA HIS A 72 9.94 -33.65 -3.30
C HIS A 72 9.66 -35.14 -3.00
N GLY A 73 10.66 -35.87 -2.48
CA GLY A 73 10.51 -37.29 -2.14
C GLY A 73 9.69 -37.57 -0.88
N LYS A 74 9.41 -36.54 -0.06
CA LYS A 74 8.72 -36.68 1.24
C LYS A 74 7.41 -35.88 1.33
N ILE A 75 7.02 -35.20 0.26
CA ILE A 75 5.89 -34.30 0.28
C ILE A 75 4.55 -35.04 0.42
N ILE A 76 3.68 -34.55 1.31
CA ILE A 76 2.34 -35.14 1.57
C ILE A 76 1.20 -34.12 1.55
N ASP A 77 1.48 -32.82 1.54
CA ASP A 77 0.50 -31.74 1.68
C ASP A 77 0.53 -30.74 0.51
N GLY A 78 1.06 -31.16 -0.64
CA GLY A 78 1.21 -30.30 -1.81
C GLY A 78 2.10 -29.07 -1.55
N TYR A 79 3.12 -29.22 -0.69
CA TYR A 79 4.05 -28.15 -0.28
C TYR A 79 3.41 -27.05 0.57
N SER A 80 2.17 -27.22 1.04
CA SER A 80 1.43 -26.17 1.75
C SER A 80 2.18 -25.65 2.97
N PHE A 81 2.65 -26.53 3.86
CA PHE A 81 3.38 -26.12 5.05
C PHE A 81 4.72 -25.44 4.72
N PHE A 82 5.43 -25.97 3.73
CA PHE A 82 6.70 -25.42 3.26
C PHE A 82 6.53 -23.99 2.74
N THR A 83 5.58 -23.79 1.82
CA THR A 83 5.29 -22.49 1.19
C THR A 83 4.74 -21.48 2.20
N ASN A 84 3.88 -21.91 3.12
CA ASN A 84 3.39 -21.06 4.21
C ASN A 84 4.53 -20.64 5.14
N THR A 85 5.50 -21.51 5.40
CA THR A 85 6.67 -21.19 6.21
C THR A 85 7.61 -20.23 5.49
N LEU A 86 7.88 -20.43 4.19
CA LEU A 86 8.61 -19.44 3.37
C LEU A 86 7.93 -18.08 3.40
N THR A 87 6.60 -18.04 3.29
CA THR A 87 5.82 -16.79 3.36
C THR A 87 6.02 -16.09 4.72
N LYS A 88 6.06 -16.86 5.83
CA LYS A 88 6.39 -16.32 7.16
C LYS A 88 7.83 -15.80 7.22
N VAL A 89 8.80 -16.50 6.63
CA VAL A 89 10.20 -16.06 6.52
C VAL A 89 10.27 -14.72 5.78
N VAL A 90 9.60 -14.59 4.64
CA VAL A 90 9.53 -13.33 3.87
C VAL A 90 8.96 -12.21 4.73
N ASN A 91 7.78 -12.40 5.31
CA ASN A 91 7.10 -11.34 6.03
C ASN A 91 7.81 -10.87 7.30
N ASN A 92 8.55 -11.75 7.98
CA ASN A 92 9.14 -11.46 9.29
C ASN A 92 10.66 -11.27 9.27
N LEU A 93 11.36 -11.90 8.32
CA LEU A 93 12.83 -11.97 8.34
C LEU A 93 13.47 -11.29 7.12
N TYR A 94 12.75 -11.02 6.03
CA TYR A 94 13.35 -10.55 4.77
C TYR A 94 14.31 -9.35 4.91
N PRO A 95 13.97 -8.27 5.66
CA PRO A 95 14.89 -7.14 5.83
C PRO A 95 16.23 -7.53 6.48
N LYS A 96 16.22 -8.59 7.29
CA LYS A 96 17.39 -9.07 8.05
C LYS A 96 18.10 -10.25 7.39
N LEU A 97 17.52 -10.87 6.35
CA LEU A 97 18.15 -11.99 5.67
C LEU A 97 19.52 -11.59 5.10
N VAL A 98 20.51 -12.48 5.26
CA VAL A 98 21.80 -12.31 4.59
C VAL A 98 21.62 -12.41 3.06
N TYR A 99 22.51 -11.77 2.31
CA TYR A 99 22.39 -11.67 0.85
C TYR A 99 22.27 -13.04 0.16
N SER A 100 23.11 -14.01 0.54
CA SER A 100 23.04 -15.38 0.01
C SER A 100 21.68 -16.04 0.26
N ALA A 101 21.06 -15.80 1.41
CA ALA A 101 19.75 -16.36 1.74
C ALA A 101 18.63 -15.71 0.91
N LYS A 102 18.74 -14.42 0.58
CA LYS A 102 17.81 -13.75 -0.34
C LYS A 102 17.85 -14.37 -1.73
N ILE A 103 19.04 -14.65 -2.27
CA ILE A 103 19.19 -15.35 -3.57
C ILE A 103 18.51 -16.72 -3.52
N GLN A 104 18.81 -17.52 -2.48
CA GLN A 104 18.23 -18.85 -2.31
C GLN A 104 16.71 -18.82 -2.13
N LEU A 105 16.19 -17.78 -1.48
CA LEU A 105 14.75 -17.55 -1.30
C LEU A 105 14.04 -17.32 -2.64
N ILE A 106 14.62 -16.53 -3.55
CA ILE A 106 14.08 -16.35 -4.91
C ILE A 106 14.16 -17.65 -5.70
N TRP A 107 15.29 -18.36 -5.60
CA TRP A 107 15.47 -19.66 -6.27
C TRP A 107 14.40 -20.67 -5.83
N VAL A 108 14.24 -20.89 -4.52
CA VAL A 108 13.25 -21.85 -4.00
C VAL A 108 11.82 -21.41 -4.28
N THR A 109 11.54 -20.11 -4.32
CA THR A 109 10.23 -19.59 -4.76
C THR A 109 9.94 -19.99 -6.21
N THR A 110 10.94 -19.91 -7.09
CA THR A 110 10.81 -20.33 -8.49
C THR A 110 10.54 -21.83 -8.61
N GLU A 111 11.16 -22.65 -7.75
CA GLU A 111 10.86 -24.09 -7.67
C GLU A 111 9.41 -24.32 -7.19
N MET A 112 8.95 -23.61 -6.16
CA MET A 112 7.57 -23.73 -5.65
C MET A 112 6.52 -23.36 -6.70
N VAL A 113 6.79 -22.34 -7.52
CA VAL A 113 5.93 -22.01 -8.69
C VAL A 113 5.98 -23.15 -9.72
N SER A 114 7.16 -23.71 -9.98
CA SER A 114 7.32 -24.79 -10.99
C SER A 114 6.56 -26.07 -10.64
N VAL A 115 6.39 -26.36 -9.35
CA VAL A 115 5.65 -27.53 -8.87
C VAL A 115 4.21 -27.23 -8.47
N LEU A 116 3.71 -26.01 -8.77
CA LEU A 116 2.37 -25.55 -8.40
C LEU A 116 2.06 -25.76 -6.91
N ALA A 117 3.03 -25.43 -6.06
CA ALA A 117 2.93 -25.59 -4.61
C ALA A 117 1.73 -24.83 -4.02
N VAL A 118 0.93 -25.49 -3.17
CA VAL A 118 -0.23 -24.86 -2.54
C VAL A 118 0.20 -23.59 -1.79
N GLY A 119 -0.37 -22.45 -2.18
CA GLY A 119 -0.09 -21.14 -1.57
C GLY A 119 1.08 -20.35 -2.19
N PHE A 120 1.64 -20.77 -3.34
CA PHE A 120 2.75 -20.04 -3.98
C PHE A 120 2.37 -18.60 -4.35
N ASN A 121 1.09 -18.34 -4.67
CA ASN A 121 0.55 -17.01 -4.93
C ASN A 121 0.74 -16.06 -3.74
N GLY A 122 0.47 -16.54 -2.51
CA GLY A 122 0.70 -15.80 -1.27
C GLY A 122 2.19 -15.49 -1.04
N LEU A 123 3.08 -16.42 -1.38
CA LEU A 123 4.53 -16.22 -1.31
C LEU A 123 5.00 -15.13 -2.29
N LEU A 124 4.52 -15.15 -3.54
CA LEU A 124 4.82 -14.12 -4.54
C LEU A 124 4.32 -12.74 -4.09
N VAL A 125 3.09 -12.66 -3.56
CA VAL A 125 2.56 -11.40 -3.00
C VAL A 125 3.41 -10.92 -1.83
N ALA A 126 3.84 -11.81 -0.92
CA ALA A 126 4.70 -11.45 0.19
C ALA A 126 6.04 -10.88 -0.26
N LEU A 127 6.63 -11.42 -1.34
CA LEU A 127 7.86 -10.90 -1.95
C LEU A 127 7.64 -9.55 -2.64
N LEU A 128 6.56 -9.37 -3.40
CA LEU A 128 6.20 -8.08 -4.01
C LEU A 128 6.06 -6.97 -2.96
N ARG A 129 5.53 -7.32 -1.78
CA ARG A 129 5.41 -6.41 -0.63
C ARG A 129 6.74 -6.01 0.02
N GLN A 130 7.83 -6.71 -0.28
CA GLN A 130 9.16 -6.32 0.20
C GLN A 130 9.81 -5.23 -0.65
N ILE A 131 9.31 -4.99 -1.87
CA ILE A 131 9.82 -3.91 -2.70
C ILE A 131 9.29 -2.58 -2.16
N VAL A 132 10.21 -1.70 -1.79
CA VAL A 132 9.91 -0.38 -1.24
C VAL A 132 9.96 0.68 -2.33
N THR A 133 8.90 1.47 -2.42
CA THR A 133 8.80 2.67 -3.26
C THR A 133 9.79 3.74 -2.79
N GLY A 134 10.45 4.42 -3.73
CA GLY A 134 11.46 5.44 -3.43
C GLY A 134 12.76 4.91 -2.80
N ASP A 135 12.97 3.60 -2.73
CA ASP A 135 14.24 2.97 -2.32
C ASP A 135 15.02 2.49 -3.56
N PHE A 136 16.15 3.13 -3.85
CA PHE A 136 17.01 2.80 -4.98
C PHE A 136 18.28 2.06 -4.57
N SER A 137 18.30 1.46 -3.38
CA SER A 137 19.39 0.57 -2.97
C SER A 137 19.50 -0.62 -3.91
N GLU A 138 20.72 -1.15 -4.07
CA GLU A 138 20.98 -2.29 -4.95
C GLU A 138 20.11 -3.51 -4.59
N GLY A 139 19.83 -3.72 -3.29
CA GLY A 139 18.99 -4.82 -2.82
C GLY A 139 17.52 -4.69 -3.23
N ASN A 140 16.96 -3.48 -3.24
CA ASN A 140 15.57 -3.24 -3.65
C ASN A 140 15.44 -3.39 -5.18
N LEU A 141 16.35 -2.79 -5.94
CA LEU A 141 16.39 -2.90 -7.40
C LEU A 141 16.64 -4.34 -7.88
N TRP A 142 17.51 -5.07 -7.19
CA TRP A 142 17.75 -6.49 -7.46
C TRP A 142 16.47 -7.31 -7.26
N LEU A 143 15.73 -7.10 -6.17
CA LEU A 143 14.47 -7.80 -5.93
C LEU A 143 13.43 -7.49 -7.03
N CYS A 144 13.32 -6.24 -7.48
CA CYS A 144 12.47 -5.88 -8.62
C CYS A 144 12.85 -6.70 -9.86
N SER A 145 14.14 -6.75 -10.19
CA SER A 145 14.68 -7.45 -11.35
C SER A 145 14.41 -8.96 -11.30
N GLU A 146 14.65 -9.60 -10.15
CA GLU A 146 14.38 -11.03 -9.98
C GLU A 146 12.90 -11.34 -10.10
N LEU A 147 12.03 -10.53 -9.48
CA LEU A 147 10.59 -10.79 -9.52
C LEU A 147 10.01 -10.55 -10.91
N VAL A 148 10.36 -9.46 -11.61
CA VAL A 148 9.87 -9.25 -12.98
C VAL A 148 10.34 -10.37 -13.91
N THR A 149 11.57 -10.86 -13.73
CA THR A 149 12.12 -12.01 -14.47
C THR A 149 11.32 -13.28 -14.19
N LEU A 150 11.03 -13.57 -12.91
CA LEU A 150 10.21 -14.71 -12.50
C LEU A 150 8.81 -14.65 -13.13
N PHE A 151 8.13 -13.51 -13.02
CA PHE A 151 6.79 -13.31 -13.57
C PHE A 151 6.77 -13.47 -15.09
N MET A 152 7.79 -12.97 -15.80
CA MET A 152 7.92 -13.16 -17.25
C MET A 152 8.22 -14.62 -17.62
N ALA A 153 9.13 -15.27 -16.90
CA ALA A 153 9.54 -16.66 -17.16
C ALA A 153 8.43 -17.68 -16.84
N LYS A 154 7.55 -17.38 -15.88
CA LYS A 154 6.44 -18.23 -15.46
C LYS A 154 5.08 -17.74 -15.95
N TRP A 155 5.06 -16.86 -16.95
CA TRP A 155 3.85 -16.19 -17.41
C TRP A 155 2.67 -17.13 -17.68
N ASP A 156 2.85 -18.15 -18.53
CA ASP A 156 1.74 -19.02 -18.95
C ASP A 156 1.18 -19.80 -17.76
N CYS A 157 2.06 -20.35 -16.95
CA CYS A 157 1.73 -21.04 -15.69
C CYS A 157 0.95 -20.14 -14.73
N LEU A 158 1.39 -18.90 -14.52
CA LEU A 158 0.70 -17.96 -13.63
C LEU A 158 -0.64 -17.48 -14.21
N LEU A 159 -0.76 -17.38 -15.53
CA LEU A 159 -1.99 -16.97 -16.19
C LEU A 159 -3.07 -18.04 -16.08
N GLU A 160 -2.70 -19.31 -16.21
CA GLU A 160 -3.61 -20.44 -16.12
C GLU A 160 -4.04 -20.72 -14.67
N GLU A 161 -3.08 -20.78 -13.74
CA GLU A 161 -3.33 -21.28 -12.39
C GLU A 161 -3.73 -20.17 -11.40
N GLU A 162 -3.05 -19.01 -11.44
CA GLU A 162 -3.20 -17.95 -10.42
C GLU A 162 -3.23 -16.53 -11.03
N PRO A 163 -4.11 -16.23 -12.02
CA PRO A 163 -4.04 -14.98 -12.81
C PRO A 163 -4.13 -13.69 -11.98
N LEU A 164 -4.69 -13.74 -10.77
CA LEU A 164 -4.78 -12.59 -9.87
C LEU A 164 -3.42 -12.14 -9.32
N VAL A 165 -2.42 -13.05 -9.23
CA VAL A 165 -1.07 -12.67 -8.83
C VAL A 165 -0.40 -11.79 -9.88
N LEU A 166 -0.68 -12.02 -11.17
CA LEU A 166 -0.21 -11.15 -12.26
C LEU A 166 -0.75 -9.73 -12.14
N THR A 167 -2.02 -9.56 -11.72
CA THR A 167 -2.56 -8.22 -11.44
C THR A 167 -1.88 -7.53 -10.27
N SER A 168 -1.40 -8.31 -9.28
CA SER A 168 -0.63 -7.79 -8.15
C SER A 168 0.77 -7.34 -8.59
N ALA A 169 1.41 -8.11 -9.47
CA ALA A 169 2.66 -7.72 -10.10
C ALA A 169 2.50 -6.46 -10.97
N LEU A 170 1.44 -6.38 -11.78
CA LEU A 170 1.14 -5.19 -12.59
C LEU A 170 0.99 -3.94 -11.72
N TYR A 171 0.15 -3.99 -10.69
CA TYR A 171 -0.05 -2.88 -9.77
C TYR A 171 1.27 -2.43 -9.13
N THR A 172 2.11 -3.41 -8.75
CA THR A 172 3.43 -3.18 -8.17
C THR A 172 4.38 -2.48 -9.16
N PHE A 173 4.55 -3.03 -10.35
CA PHE A 173 5.53 -2.52 -11.32
C PHE A 173 5.10 -1.20 -11.96
N LEU A 174 3.80 -0.96 -12.21
CA LEU A 174 3.34 0.37 -12.64
C LEU A 174 3.72 1.44 -11.61
N ARG A 175 3.54 1.16 -10.32
CA ARG A 175 3.89 2.10 -9.26
C ARG A 175 5.40 2.31 -9.14
N LEU A 176 6.21 1.27 -9.31
CA LEU A 176 7.68 1.38 -9.22
C LEU A 176 8.27 2.10 -10.44
N LEU A 177 7.71 1.86 -11.63
CA LEU A 177 8.14 2.49 -12.87
C LEU A 177 8.08 4.02 -12.78
N SER A 178 7.09 4.60 -12.10
CA SER A 178 7.01 6.05 -11.94
C SER A 178 8.19 6.63 -11.16
N ASP A 179 8.81 5.83 -10.29
CA ASP A 179 10.01 6.21 -9.54
C ASP A 179 11.27 5.93 -10.36
N HIS A 180 11.38 4.74 -10.97
CA HIS A 180 12.54 4.35 -11.78
C HIS A 180 12.75 5.28 -12.97
N TYR A 181 11.68 5.73 -13.62
CA TYR A 181 11.77 6.64 -14.77
C TYR A 181 12.33 8.02 -14.40
N ARG A 182 12.16 8.46 -13.14
CA ARG A 182 12.77 9.71 -12.65
C ARG A 182 14.29 9.62 -12.55
N LEU A 183 14.84 8.41 -12.55
CA LEU A 183 16.27 8.12 -12.56
C LEU A 183 16.77 7.63 -13.93
N SER A 184 16.03 7.90 -15.01
CA SER A 184 16.33 7.44 -16.37
C SER A 184 17.73 7.81 -16.90
N SER A 185 18.41 8.76 -16.26
CA SER A 185 19.82 9.07 -16.54
C SER A 185 20.82 8.01 -16.03
N ASN A 186 20.38 7.03 -15.24
CA ASN A 186 21.22 5.96 -14.72
C ASN A 186 21.13 4.70 -15.58
N LEU A 187 22.20 4.43 -16.34
CA LEU A 187 22.32 3.25 -17.22
C LEU A 187 22.10 1.91 -16.52
N LYS A 188 22.33 1.81 -15.20
CA LYS A 188 22.12 0.57 -14.44
C LYS A 188 20.63 0.19 -14.31
N ILE A 189 19.73 1.18 -14.35
CA ILE A 189 18.29 1.00 -14.14
C ILE A 189 17.55 0.79 -15.46
N GLU A 190 18.15 1.18 -16.59
CA GLU A 190 17.54 1.11 -17.92
C GLU A 190 17.10 -0.31 -18.29
N ALA A 191 17.94 -1.32 -18.00
CA ALA A 191 17.60 -2.72 -18.27
C ALA A 191 16.39 -3.20 -17.45
N LEU A 192 16.35 -2.84 -16.16
CA LEU A 192 15.22 -3.14 -15.28
C LEU A 192 13.93 -2.48 -15.78
N MET A 193 13.99 -1.19 -16.12
CA MET A 193 12.84 -0.45 -16.64
C MET A 193 12.29 -1.08 -17.92
N LYS A 194 13.15 -1.53 -18.85
CA LYS A 194 12.71 -2.22 -20.06
C LYS A 194 11.94 -3.51 -19.74
N MET A 195 12.40 -4.28 -18.76
CA MET A 195 11.70 -5.49 -18.32
C MET A 195 10.35 -5.17 -17.68
N GLU A 196 10.30 -4.17 -16.80
CA GLU A 196 9.06 -3.72 -16.15
C GLU A 196 8.05 -3.15 -17.15
N ILE A 197 8.50 -2.31 -18.10
CA ILE A 197 7.67 -1.79 -19.20
C ILE A 197 7.13 -2.95 -20.02
N SER A 198 7.99 -3.88 -20.44
CA SER A 198 7.57 -5.04 -21.25
C SER A 198 6.52 -5.87 -20.53
N PHE A 199 6.70 -6.18 -19.26
CA PHE A 199 5.73 -6.91 -18.46
C PHE A 199 4.40 -6.16 -18.33
N CYS A 200 4.44 -4.88 -17.97
CA CYS A 200 3.24 -4.07 -17.77
C CYS A 200 2.44 -3.88 -19.07
N VAL A 201 3.13 -3.60 -20.17
CA VAL A 201 2.52 -3.46 -21.51
C VAL A 201 1.90 -4.78 -21.93
N ARG A 202 2.58 -5.92 -21.72
CA ARG A 202 2.02 -7.25 -22.02
C ARG A 202 0.73 -7.49 -21.26
N MET A 203 0.71 -7.24 -19.95
CA MET A 203 -0.51 -7.35 -19.13
C MET A 203 -1.64 -6.48 -19.66
N LEU A 204 -1.36 -5.19 -19.92
CA LEU A 204 -2.36 -4.23 -20.34
C LEU A 204 -2.89 -4.50 -21.76
N ARG A 205 -2.06 -5.00 -22.67
CA ARG A 205 -2.44 -5.25 -24.07
C ARG A 205 -3.03 -6.63 -24.30
N GLU A 206 -2.52 -7.66 -23.63
CA GLU A 206 -2.94 -9.06 -23.84
C GLU A 206 -3.99 -9.52 -22.84
N GLN A 207 -3.96 -8.98 -21.61
CA GLN A 207 -4.78 -9.48 -20.48
C GLN A 207 -5.55 -8.34 -19.79
N PHE A 208 -6.09 -7.40 -20.58
CA PHE A 208 -6.77 -6.23 -20.05
C PHE A 208 -7.98 -6.57 -19.18
N HIS A 209 -8.74 -7.62 -19.51
CA HIS A 209 -9.86 -8.10 -18.68
C HIS A 209 -9.44 -8.46 -17.24
N LEU A 210 -8.18 -8.88 -17.01
CA LEU A 210 -7.62 -9.07 -15.67
C LEU A 210 -7.23 -7.73 -15.05
N CYS A 211 -6.57 -6.86 -15.83
CA CYS A 211 -6.18 -5.52 -15.40
C CYS A 211 -7.39 -4.69 -14.93
N PHE A 212 -8.51 -4.82 -15.63
CA PHE A 212 -9.78 -4.16 -15.36
C PHE A 212 -10.31 -4.44 -13.94
N LYS A 213 -9.99 -5.62 -13.38
CA LYS A 213 -10.36 -6.02 -12.00
C LYS A 213 -9.60 -5.23 -10.93
N ILE A 214 -8.55 -4.49 -11.29
CA ILE A 214 -7.87 -3.58 -10.35
C ILE A 214 -8.81 -2.43 -9.98
N GLY A 215 -9.62 -1.93 -10.91
CA GLY A 215 -10.51 -0.79 -10.69
C GLY A 215 -9.79 0.56 -10.82
N ARG A 216 -10.39 1.60 -10.22
CA ARG A 216 -10.03 3.02 -10.44
C ARG A 216 -8.56 3.35 -10.21
N ASP A 217 -7.88 2.71 -9.25
CA ASP A 217 -6.46 2.99 -9.01
C ASP A 217 -5.55 2.57 -10.16
N LEU A 218 -5.99 1.70 -11.08
CA LEU A 218 -5.25 1.45 -12.31
C LEU A 218 -5.07 2.74 -13.11
N VAL A 219 -6.12 3.57 -13.21
CA VAL A 219 -6.05 4.85 -13.91
C VAL A 219 -5.08 5.79 -13.21
N ARG A 220 -5.13 5.86 -11.87
CA ARG A 220 -4.17 6.65 -11.07
C ARG A 220 -2.73 6.25 -11.32
N LEU A 221 -2.43 4.95 -11.43
CA LEU A 221 -1.07 4.48 -11.69
C LEU A 221 -0.63 4.78 -13.13
N LEU A 222 -1.52 4.62 -14.10
CA LEU A 222 -1.23 4.90 -15.50
C LEU A 222 -1.02 6.41 -15.77
N GLN A 223 -1.72 7.28 -15.05
CA GLN A 223 -1.55 8.74 -15.18
C GLN A 223 -0.09 9.16 -14.91
N ASP A 224 0.55 8.51 -13.95
CA ASP A 224 1.92 8.82 -13.53
C ASP A 224 2.93 8.40 -14.61
N LEU A 225 2.51 7.59 -15.59
CA LEU A 225 3.35 7.02 -16.65
C LEU A 225 3.03 7.56 -18.05
N VAL A 226 2.10 8.51 -18.19
CA VAL A 226 1.70 9.07 -19.51
C VAL A 226 2.87 9.67 -20.30
N HIS A 227 3.94 10.07 -19.62
CA HIS A 227 5.14 10.61 -20.25
C HIS A 227 6.05 9.53 -20.90
N VAL A 228 5.82 8.25 -20.59
CA VAL A 228 6.53 7.11 -21.17
C VAL A 228 5.82 6.69 -22.47
N PRO A 229 6.54 6.52 -23.60
CA PRO A 229 5.91 6.34 -24.92
C PRO A 229 4.88 5.21 -24.98
N GLU A 230 5.20 4.04 -24.44
CA GLU A 230 4.35 2.84 -24.47
C GLU A 230 3.05 3.06 -23.68
N PHE A 231 3.16 3.69 -22.51
CA PHE A 231 2.00 3.99 -21.66
C PHE A 231 1.18 5.16 -22.20
N ARG A 232 1.81 6.11 -22.91
CA ARG A 232 1.11 7.17 -23.63
C ARG A 232 0.19 6.58 -24.71
N ASP A 233 0.66 5.57 -25.43
CA ASP A 233 -0.15 4.92 -26.46
C ASP A 233 -1.28 4.08 -25.84
N ILE A 234 -1.02 3.39 -24.72
CA ILE A 234 -2.09 2.76 -23.92
C ILE A 234 -3.12 3.79 -23.45
N TRP A 235 -2.67 4.96 -22.98
CA TRP A 235 -3.56 6.02 -22.50
C TRP A 235 -4.45 6.57 -23.61
N LYS A 236 -3.90 6.75 -24.82
CA LYS A 236 -4.69 7.13 -25.99
C LYS A 236 -5.76 6.09 -26.30
N ASP A 237 -5.41 4.81 -26.30
CA ASP A 237 -6.37 3.75 -26.60
C ASP A 237 -7.44 3.61 -25.52
N LEU A 238 -7.11 3.84 -24.24
CA LEU A 238 -8.09 3.86 -23.14
C LEU A 238 -9.18 4.92 -23.36
N LEU A 239 -8.81 6.05 -23.96
CA LEU A 239 -9.72 7.19 -24.17
C LEU A 239 -10.42 7.12 -25.53
N LEU A 240 -9.73 6.69 -26.58
CA LEU A 240 -10.17 6.85 -27.97
C LEU A 240 -10.47 5.53 -28.67
N ASN A 241 -9.80 4.42 -28.29
CA ASN A 241 -9.88 3.14 -28.98
C ASN A 241 -10.04 1.95 -28.00
N PRO A 242 -11.08 1.91 -27.16
CA PRO A 242 -11.26 0.88 -26.14
C PRO A 242 -11.30 -0.56 -26.71
N GLY A 243 -11.67 -0.71 -27.99
CA GLY A 243 -11.66 -2.00 -28.70
C GLY A 243 -10.28 -2.65 -28.84
N GLU A 244 -9.18 -1.89 -28.76
CA GLU A 244 -7.81 -2.43 -28.81
C GLU A 244 -7.49 -3.37 -27.64
N PHE A 245 -8.20 -3.23 -26.51
CA PHE A 245 -8.03 -4.08 -25.33
C PHE A 245 -8.76 -5.42 -25.39
N LYS A 246 -9.55 -5.66 -26.46
CA LYS A 246 -10.25 -6.94 -26.72
C LYS A 246 -10.98 -7.50 -25.49
N THR A 247 -11.59 -6.62 -24.72
CA THR A 247 -12.33 -6.95 -23.50
C THR A 247 -13.75 -6.45 -23.67
N ASP A 248 -14.70 -7.36 -23.85
CA ASP A 248 -16.08 -7.03 -24.23
C ASP A 248 -16.79 -6.15 -23.19
N GLU A 249 -16.42 -6.27 -21.91
CA GLU A 249 -16.98 -5.43 -20.85
C GLU A 249 -16.46 -3.99 -20.88
N PHE A 250 -15.33 -3.72 -21.54
CA PHE A 250 -14.67 -2.41 -21.54
C PHE A 250 -15.05 -1.59 -22.78
N ARG A 251 -15.71 -0.47 -22.51
CA ARG A 251 -16.20 0.48 -23.53
C ARG A 251 -15.71 1.89 -23.28
N ASP A 252 -15.47 2.24 -22.02
CA ASP A 252 -15.05 3.57 -21.63
C ASP A 252 -14.32 3.55 -20.29
N ILE A 253 -13.32 4.43 -20.12
CA ILE A 253 -12.57 4.58 -18.87
C ILE A 253 -13.48 4.94 -17.68
N SER A 254 -14.67 5.50 -17.88
CA SER A 254 -15.68 5.69 -16.83
C SER A 254 -15.98 4.41 -16.06
N GLN A 255 -15.92 3.25 -16.72
CA GLN A 255 -16.15 1.97 -16.05
C GLN A 255 -15.02 1.62 -15.08
N LEU A 256 -13.78 2.02 -15.39
CA LEU A 256 -12.66 1.92 -14.44
C LEU A 256 -12.85 2.89 -13.28
N TYR A 257 -13.25 4.14 -13.54
CA TYR A 257 -13.53 5.13 -12.49
C TYR A 257 -14.57 4.63 -11.47
N LEU A 258 -15.67 4.05 -11.96
CA LEU A 258 -16.75 3.54 -11.12
C LEU A 258 -16.39 2.20 -10.44
N SER A 259 -15.43 1.45 -10.98
CA SER A 259 -14.97 0.20 -10.39
C SER A 259 -14.07 0.46 -9.17
N ARG A 260 -14.48 -0.03 -7.99
CA ARG A 260 -13.71 0.13 -6.75
C ARG A 260 -12.46 -0.74 -6.75
N THR A 261 -11.34 -0.16 -6.33
CA THR A 261 -10.10 -0.89 -6.08
C THR A 261 -10.19 -1.73 -4.80
N SER A 262 -9.86 -3.02 -4.90
CA SER A 262 -9.75 -3.91 -3.74
C SER A 262 -8.60 -3.51 -2.81
N SER A 263 -8.82 -3.58 -1.50
CA SER A 263 -7.84 -3.21 -0.47
C SER A 263 -6.52 -4.01 -0.53
N ARG A 264 -6.55 -5.19 -1.16
CA ARG A 264 -5.37 -6.03 -1.39
C ARG A 264 -4.27 -5.31 -2.17
N TYR A 265 -4.64 -4.42 -3.09
CA TYR A 265 -3.67 -3.72 -3.92
C TYR A 265 -2.91 -2.64 -3.14
N PHE A 266 -3.56 -1.96 -2.20
CA PHE A 266 -2.89 -0.98 -1.34
C PHE A 266 -1.90 -1.64 -0.38
N LEU A 267 -2.18 -2.87 0.07
CA LEU A 267 -1.24 -3.65 0.88
C LEU A 267 0.03 -4.03 0.11
N LEU A 268 -0.02 -4.12 -1.23
CA LEU A 268 1.17 -4.43 -2.03
C LEU A 268 2.25 -3.38 -1.87
N ARG A 269 1.88 -2.11 -1.62
CA ARG A 269 2.82 -0.98 -1.52
C ARG A 269 3.22 -0.65 -0.08
N ILE A 270 2.75 -1.44 0.88
CA ILE A 270 3.06 -1.30 2.30
C ILE A 270 3.75 -2.57 2.77
N THR A 271 5.03 -2.45 3.15
CA THR A 271 5.77 -3.58 3.71
C THR A 271 5.10 -4.11 4.98
N PRO A 272 5.26 -5.39 5.33
CA PRO A 272 4.68 -5.94 6.56
C PRO A 272 5.07 -5.16 7.83
N GLU A 273 6.30 -4.62 7.86
CA GLU A 273 6.75 -3.81 8.98
C GLU A 273 6.05 -2.45 9.02
N MET A 274 5.94 -1.75 7.88
CA MET A 274 5.19 -0.49 7.80
C MET A 274 3.73 -0.69 8.21
N GLU A 275 3.09 -1.76 7.73
CA GLU A 275 1.70 -2.10 8.09
C GLU A 275 1.56 -2.26 9.61
N THR A 276 2.48 -3.03 10.23
CA THR A 276 2.46 -3.26 11.68
C THR A 276 2.59 -1.95 12.45
N GLN A 277 3.52 -1.08 12.07
CA GLN A 277 3.74 0.20 12.76
C GLN A 277 2.57 1.19 12.54
N LEU A 278 2.04 1.27 11.33
CA LEU A 278 0.89 2.14 11.02
C LEU A 278 -0.39 1.66 11.72
N ARG A 279 -0.65 0.36 11.72
CA ARG A 279 -1.81 -0.19 12.46
C ARG A 279 -1.65 0.01 13.96
N PHE A 280 -0.44 -0.15 14.51
CA PHE A 280 -0.20 0.14 15.92
C PHE A 280 -0.49 1.60 16.25
N LEU A 281 0.02 2.53 15.42
CA LEU A 281 -0.26 3.96 15.55
C LEU A 281 -1.76 4.24 15.56
N LEU A 282 -2.51 3.67 14.61
CA LEU A 282 -3.94 3.95 14.41
C LEU A 282 -4.89 3.13 15.30
N THR A 283 -4.38 2.20 16.11
CA THR A 283 -5.22 1.34 16.98
C THR A 283 -4.89 1.49 18.46
N HIS A 284 -3.67 1.90 18.81
CA HIS A 284 -3.19 1.86 20.20
C HIS A 284 -2.61 3.18 20.70
N VAL A 285 -2.21 4.10 19.82
CA VAL A 285 -1.55 5.34 20.24
C VAL A 285 -2.59 6.43 20.49
N LYS A 286 -2.57 7.01 21.68
CA LYS A 286 -3.47 8.09 22.07
C LYS A 286 -3.12 9.41 21.35
N LEU A 287 -4.14 10.17 20.98
CA LEU A 287 -3.99 11.52 20.47
C LEU A 287 -3.27 12.40 21.52
N GLY A 288 -2.27 13.15 21.08
CA GLY A 288 -1.34 13.91 21.91
C GLY A 288 -0.02 13.16 22.22
N SER A 289 0.02 11.84 22.07
CA SER A 289 1.21 11.01 22.34
C SER A 289 1.92 10.51 21.09
N GLN A 290 1.46 10.89 19.90
CA GLN A 290 1.92 10.34 18.62
C GLN A 290 3.32 10.78 18.19
N LYS A 291 3.81 11.94 18.66
CA LYS A 291 5.01 12.61 18.10
C LYS A 291 6.23 11.68 18.00
N ARG A 292 6.46 10.85 19.02
CA ARG A 292 7.60 9.92 19.06
C ARG A 292 7.44 8.80 18.02
N TYR A 293 6.23 8.24 17.89
CA TYR A 293 5.90 7.20 16.92
C TYR A 293 6.01 7.72 15.47
N GLU A 294 5.47 8.91 15.21
CA GLU A 294 5.61 9.61 13.93
C GLU A 294 7.08 9.85 13.58
N THR A 295 7.87 10.35 14.55
CA THR A 295 9.31 10.59 14.35
C THR A 295 10.07 9.29 14.05
N TRP A 296 9.77 8.20 14.76
CA TRP A 296 10.38 6.90 14.53
C TRP A 296 10.04 6.34 13.15
N PHE A 297 8.76 6.41 12.78
CA PHE A 297 8.29 5.95 11.48
C PHE A 297 8.94 6.77 10.35
N ALA A 298 8.90 8.10 10.43
CA ALA A 298 9.51 8.97 9.43
C ALA A 298 11.02 8.76 9.32
N ARG A 299 11.73 8.66 10.44
CA ARG A 299 13.18 8.40 10.42
C ARG A 299 13.50 7.09 9.71
N LYS A 300 12.67 6.06 9.89
CA LYS A 300 12.89 4.75 9.31
C LYS A 300 12.48 4.64 7.84
N PHE A 301 11.34 5.22 7.45
CA PHE A 301 10.73 4.97 6.14
C PHE A 301 10.60 6.20 5.24
N LEU A 302 10.67 7.42 5.78
CA LEU A 302 10.43 8.67 5.05
C LEU A 302 11.65 9.62 5.07
N SER A 303 12.83 9.15 5.50
CA SER A 303 14.01 9.99 5.67
C SER A 303 14.78 10.21 4.36
N LEU A 304 14.79 9.21 3.45
CA LEU A 304 15.49 9.29 2.17
C LEU A 304 14.82 10.32 1.23
N PRO A 305 15.56 11.15 0.47
CA PRO A 305 14.98 12.23 -0.34
C PRO A 305 13.88 11.82 -1.33
N GLU A 306 13.89 10.57 -1.76
CA GLU A 306 12.97 10.00 -2.73
C GLU A 306 11.86 9.15 -2.10
N SER A 307 12.00 8.81 -0.81
CA SER A 307 10.98 8.09 -0.04
C SER A 307 9.70 8.91 0.20
N ASP A 308 9.71 10.21 -0.09
CA ASP A 308 8.50 11.05 -0.10
C ASP A 308 7.39 10.46 -0.98
N ALA A 309 7.74 9.80 -2.09
CA ALA A 309 6.75 9.19 -2.97
C ALA A 309 5.90 8.10 -2.26
N LEU A 310 6.43 7.48 -1.20
CA LEU A 310 5.73 6.50 -0.37
C LEU A 310 4.53 7.10 0.38
N VAL A 311 4.53 8.42 0.64
CA VAL A 311 3.42 9.10 1.32
C VAL A 311 2.10 8.86 0.60
N THR A 312 2.09 8.90 -0.73
CA THR A 312 0.91 8.63 -1.56
C THR A 312 0.34 7.23 -1.28
N ASP A 313 1.21 6.22 -1.21
CA ASP A 313 0.82 4.82 -0.98
C ASP A 313 0.33 4.61 0.46
N ILE A 314 0.95 5.27 1.44
CA ILE A 314 0.50 5.25 2.84
C ILE A 314 -0.88 5.92 2.98
N VAL A 315 -1.12 7.04 2.30
CA VAL A 315 -2.43 7.72 2.31
C VAL A 315 -3.52 6.80 1.75
N ARG A 316 -3.28 6.12 0.61
CA ARG A 316 -4.24 5.13 0.08
C ARG A 316 -4.47 3.97 1.06
N PHE A 317 -3.41 3.46 1.69
CA PHE A 317 -3.55 2.42 2.72
C PHE A 317 -4.42 2.86 3.91
N ILE A 318 -4.19 4.05 4.46
CA ILE A 318 -4.96 4.57 5.60
C ILE A 318 -6.43 4.77 5.22
N CYS A 319 -6.71 5.28 4.02
CA CYS A 319 -8.08 5.52 3.58
C CYS A 319 -8.82 4.20 3.29
N CYS A 320 -8.17 3.27 2.60
CA CYS A 320 -8.88 2.17 1.93
C CYS A 320 -8.64 0.78 2.55
N SER A 321 -7.62 0.61 3.39
CA SER A 321 -7.23 -0.69 3.99
C SER A 321 -7.18 -0.70 5.51
N HIS A 322 -7.31 0.46 6.15
CA HIS A 322 -7.45 0.58 7.60
C HIS A 322 -8.77 1.27 7.97
N HIS A 323 -9.77 0.47 8.33
CA HIS A 323 -11.07 0.93 8.82
C HIS A 323 -11.21 0.53 10.29
N PRO A 324 -10.92 1.45 11.24
CA PRO A 324 -11.04 1.18 12.66
C PRO A 324 -12.48 0.80 13.03
N PRO A 325 -12.69 -0.13 13.97
CA PRO A 325 -14.03 -0.40 14.48
C PRO A 325 -14.52 0.75 15.36
N ASN A 326 -15.83 0.80 15.63
CA ASN A 326 -16.46 1.93 16.34
C ASN A 326 -15.86 2.18 17.73
N GLU A 327 -15.39 1.15 18.43
CA GLU A 327 -14.76 1.30 19.74
C GLU A 327 -13.49 2.16 19.65
N ILE A 328 -12.72 2.01 18.57
CA ILE A 328 -11.52 2.81 18.32
C ILE A 328 -11.89 4.22 17.88
N ILE A 329 -12.89 4.38 16.99
CA ILE A 329 -13.35 5.70 16.52
C ILE A 329 -13.84 6.57 17.68
N LEU A 330 -14.51 5.98 18.66
CA LEU A 330 -15.05 6.66 19.84
C LEU A 330 -14.04 6.78 21.01
N SER A 331 -12.81 6.31 20.82
CA SER A 331 -11.75 6.34 21.85
C SER A 331 -10.85 7.58 21.75
N ASP A 332 -9.81 7.62 22.58
CA ASP A 332 -8.77 8.64 22.56
C ASP A 332 -7.59 8.30 21.64
N VAL A 333 -7.69 7.26 20.81
CA VAL A 333 -6.69 6.89 19.81
C VAL A 333 -6.58 7.98 18.73
N ILE A 334 -5.37 8.20 18.22
CA ILE A 334 -5.13 9.17 17.14
C ILE A 334 -5.99 8.81 15.91
N PRO A 335 -6.83 9.74 15.42
CA PRO A 335 -7.69 9.46 14.29
C PRO A 335 -6.90 9.46 12.97
N ARG A 336 -7.43 8.73 11.98
CA ARG A 336 -6.81 8.59 10.65
C ARG A 336 -6.48 9.93 9.98
N TRP A 337 -7.39 10.90 10.09
CA TRP A 337 -7.21 12.23 9.49
C TRP A 337 -5.99 12.96 10.07
N ALA A 338 -5.66 12.77 11.35
CA ALA A 338 -4.52 13.43 11.98
C ALA A 338 -3.20 12.88 11.44
N VAL A 339 -3.11 11.55 11.26
CA VAL A 339 -1.94 10.90 10.65
C VAL A 339 -1.78 11.35 9.20
N ILE A 340 -2.87 11.45 8.42
CA ILE A 340 -2.81 11.99 7.05
C ILE A 340 -2.33 13.45 7.04
N GLY A 341 -2.81 14.28 7.97
CA GLY A 341 -2.34 15.67 8.10
C GLY A 341 -0.84 15.77 8.39
N TRP A 342 -0.32 14.87 9.23
CA TRP A 342 1.13 14.76 9.47
C TRP A 342 1.89 14.31 8.23
N LEU A 343 1.40 13.29 7.51
CA LEU A 343 2.02 12.79 6.28
C LEU A 343 2.09 13.87 5.19
N LEU A 344 1.01 14.63 4.97
CA LEU A 344 0.99 15.74 4.00
C LEU A 344 2.01 16.82 4.36
N LYS A 345 2.15 17.16 5.65
CA LYS A 345 3.17 18.11 6.12
C LYS A 345 4.60 17.59 6.03
N SER A 346 4.77 16.28 5.87
CA SER A 346 6.09 15.64 5.76
C SER A 346 6.61 15.63 4.31
N CYS A 347 5.77 15.93 3.32
CA CYS A 347 6.17 16.03 1.91
C CYS A 347 7.13 17.20 1.69
N ARG A 348 8.31 16.94 1.10
CA ARG A 348 9.30 18.00 0.80
C ARG A 348 9.14 18.60 -0.58
N LYS A 349 8.46 17.91 -1.49
CA LYS A 349 8.28 18.30 -2.91
C LYS A 349 6.80 18.53 -3.21
N ASN A 350 6.49 19.68 -3.83
CA ASN A 350 5.10 20.08 -4.13
C ASN A 350 4.33 19.04 -4.95
N TYR A 351 4.98 18.39 -5.93
CA TYR A 351 4.31 17.37 -6.73
C TYR A 351 3.96 16.11 -5.91
N VAL A 352 4.76 15.77 -4.90
CA VAL A 352 4.44 14.64 -4.01
C VAL A 352 3.23 14.99 -3.17
N GLU A 353 3.20 16.21 -2.62
CA GLU A 353 2.05 16.69 -1.87
C GLU A 353 0.79 16.71 -2.73
N ALA A 354 0.87 17.15 -4.00
CA ALA A 354 -0.23 17.09 -4.94
C ALA A 354 -0.70 15.65 -5.21
N ASN A 355 0.22 14.70 -5.40
CA ASN A 355 -0.12 13.28 -5.58
C ASN A 355 -0.76 12.68 -4.32
N ALA A 356 -0.30 13.07 -3.13
CA ALA A 356 -0.88 12.64 -1.87
C ALA A 356 -2.29 13.22 -1.64
N LYS A 357 -2.53 14.49 -2.02
CA LYS A 357 -3.86 15.10 -2.03
C LYS A 357 -4.79 14.41 -3.04
N LEU A 358 -4.29 14.07 -4.22
CA LEU A 358 -5.05 13.28 -5.20
C LEU A 358 -5.40 11.90 -4.64
N ALA A 359 -4.45 11.20 -4.00
CA ALA A 359 -4.71 9.92 -3.35
C ALA A 359 -5.77 10.00 -2.23
N LEU A 360 -5.77 11.11 -1.48
CA LEU A 360 -6.76 11.39 -0.43
C LEU A 360 -8.17 11.62 -0.99
N PHE A 361 -8.28 12.34 -2.12
CA PHE A 361 -9.56 12.62 -2.78
C PHE A 361 -9.95 11.62 -3.86
N TYR A 362 -9.14 10.60 -4.15
CA TYR A 362 -9.36 9.74 -5.31
C TYR A 362 -10.71 9.01 -5.27
N ASP A 363 -11.08 8.50 -4.09
CA ASP A 363 -12.38 7.83 -3.91
C ASP A 363 -13.54 8.82 -3.85
N TRP A 364 -13.30 10.12 -3.63
CA TRP A 364 -14.34 11.16 -3.68
C TRP A 364 -14.80 11.42 -5.10
N LEU A 365 -13.88 11.45 -6.06
CA LEU A 365 -14.18 11.79 -7.46
C LEU A 365 -15.26 10.88 -8.04
N PHE A 366 -15.28 9.61 -7.65
CA PHE A 366 -16.14 8.58 -8.23
C PHE A 366 -17.01 7.88 -7.20
N PHE A 367 -17.30 8.56 -6.09
CA PHE A 367 -17.99 7.96 -4.94
C PHE A 367 -19.43 7.56 -5.27
N ASP A 368 -19.75 6.28 -5.07
CA ASP A 368 -21.12 5.76 -5.09
C ASP A 368 -21.41 5.02 -3.79
N GLU A 369 -22.37 5.50 -2.99
CA GLU A 369 -22.72 4.89 -1.71
C GLU A 369 -23.12 3.40 -1.84
N SER A 370 -23.65 3.00 -3.00
CA SER A 370 -24.10 1.63 -3.24
C SER A 370 -22.95 0.62 -3.20
N PHE A 371 -21.72 1.07 -3.48
CA PHE A 371 -20.55 0.20 -3.65
C PHE A 371 -19.34 0.63 -2.80
N ASP A 372 -19.21 1.93 -2.54
CA ASP A 372 -18.09 2.52 -1.83
C ASP A 372 -18.37 2.66 -0.33
N ASN A 373 -17.30 2.59 0.47
CA ASN A 373 -17.38 2.71 1.91
C ASN A 373 -17.11 4.17 2.32
N VAL A 374 -17.98 4.73 3.17
CA VAL A 374 -17.79 6.08 3.75
C VAL A 374 -16.43 6.25 4.43
N MET A 375 -15.86 5.17 4.97
CA MET A 375 -14.53 5.15 5.59
C MET A 375 -13.40 5.50 4.60
N ASN A 376 -13.61 5.37 3.28
CA ASN A 376 -12.63 5.76 2.26
C ASN A 376 -12.56 7.29 2.09
N ILE A 377 -13.67 7.99 2.33
CA ILE A 377 -13.81 9.43 2.07
C ILE A 377 -13.77 10.27 3.36
N GLU A 378 -14.16 9.70 4.50
CA GLU A 378 -14.13 10.33 5.83
C GLU A 378 -12.82 11.07 6.15
N PRO A 379 -11.62 10.49 5.95
CA PRO A 379 -10.40 11.11 6.47
C PRO A 379 -10.13 12.50 5.88
N ALA A 380 -10.50 12.71 4.62
CA ALA A 380 -10.29 13.99 3.94
C ALA A 380 -11.15 15.11 4.55
N ILE A 381 -12.45 14.85 4.77
CA ILE A 381 -13.34 15.87 5.33
C ILE A 381 -13.04 16.16 6.79
N LEU A 382 -12.69 15.13 7.56
CA LEU A 382 -12.33 15.33 8.97
C LEU A 382 -11.01 16.10 9.07
N LEU A 383 -10.04 15.85 8.18
CA LEU A 383 -8.82 16.67 8.13
C LEU A 383 -9.15 18.14 7.82
N ILE A 384 -10.03 18.39 6.84
CA ILE A 384 -10.49 19.74 6.48
C ILE A 384 -11.13 20.45 7.68
N VAL A 385 -12.07 19.81 8.39
CA VAL A 385 -12.84 20.43 9.47
C VAL A 385 -11.98 20.60 10.73
N HIS A 386 -11.25 19.56 11.15
CA HIS A 386 -10.45 19.61 12.36
C HIS A 386 -9.17 20.46 12.24
N SER A 387 -8.77 20.83 11.02
CA SER A 387 -7.65 21.76 10.81
C SER A 387 -8.02 23.23 11.02
N ILE A 388 -9.30 23.60 10.95
CA ILE A 388 -9.75 25.00 11.05
C ILE A 388 -9.16 25.75 12.27
N PRO A 389 -9.18 25.20 13.50
CA PRO A 389 -8.80 25.98 14.68
C PRO A 389 -7.29 26.31 14.77
N LYS A 390 -6.43 25.51 14.14
CA LYS A 390 -4.95 25.59 14.33
C LYS A 390 -4.14 25.58 13.04
N TYR A 391 -4.69 25.06 11.95
CA TYR A 391 -3.99 24.77 10.70
C TYR A 391 -4.86 25.14 9.49
N ILE A 392 -5.44 26.35 9.48
CA ILE A 392 -6.37 26.79 8.44
C ILE A 392 -5.80 26.67 7.01
N ASP A 393 -4.48 26.80 6.83
CA ASP A 393 -3.82 26.61 5.54
C ASP A 393 -4.02 25.20 4.98
N MET A 394 -4.08 24.18 5.84
CA MET A 394 -4.41 22.81 5.44
C MET A 394 -5.83 22.72 4.92
N THR A 395 -6.78 23.38 5.58
CA THR A 395 -8.18 23.47 5.13
C THR A 395 -8.28 24.17 3.78
N HIS A 396 -7.59 25.30 3.61
CA HIS A 396 -7.55 26.04 2.34
C HIS A 396 -7.00 25.20 1.20
N THR A 397 -5.80 24.64 1.38
CA THR A 397 -5.13 23.92 0.29
C THR A 397 -5.89 22.65 -0.11
N LEU A 398 -6.54 21.96 0.82
CA LEU A 398 -7.34 20.78 0.52
C LEU A 398 -8.63 21.13 -0.23
N LEU A 399 -9.32 22.20 0.16
CA LEU A 399 -10.51 22.66 -0.55
C LEU A 399 -10.16 23.19 -1.95
N GLU A 400 -9.12 24.01 -2.07
CA GLU A 400 -8.61 24.48 -3.36
C GLU A 400 -8.27 23.32 -4.28
N PHE A 401 -7.61 22.28 -3.76
CA PHE A 401 -7.25 21.11 -4.53
C PHE A 401 -8.46 20.28 -4.95
N LEU A 402 -9.41 20.02 -4.05
CA LEU A 402 -10.66 19.29 -4.39
C LEU A 402 -11.41 20.00 -5.52
N PHE A 403 -11.50 21.32 -5.43
CA PHE A 403 -12.11 22.15 -6.44
C PHE A 403 -11.35 22.14 -7.78
N LEU A 404 -10.01 22.15 -7.74
CA LEU A 404 -9.18 22.01 -8.93
C LEU A 404 -9.45 20.67 -9.63
N LEU A 405 -9.56 19.57 -8.87
CA LEU A 405 -9.89 18.25 -9.42
C LEU A 405 -11.28 18.23 -10.05
N MET A 406 -12.28 18.80 -9.37
CA MET A 406 -13.65 18.86 -9.87
C MET A 406 -13.75 19.59 -11.23
N GLU A 407 -12.91 20.59 -11.46
CA GLU A 407 -12.93 21.37 -12.71
C GLU A 407 -12.04 20.78 -13.80
N ASN A 408 -10.97 20.05 -13.45
CA ASN A 408 -9.87 19.77 -14.39
C ASN A 408 -9.41 18.30 -14.44
N TYR A 409 -9.95 17.38 -13.63
CA TYR A 409 -9.45 15.99 -13.62
C TYR A 409 -9.77 15.24 -14.93
N ASP A 410 -11.04 15.24 -15.35
CA ASP A 410 -11.49 14.69 -16.64
C ASP A 410 -12.65 15.55 -17.17
N PHE A 411 -12.36 16.39 -18.16
CA PHE A 411 -13.34 17.36 -18.68
C PHE A 411 -14.53 16.69 -19.36
N GLU A 412 -14.30 15.58 -20.07
CA GLU A 412 -15.35 14.87 -20.82
C GLU A 412 -16.32 14.14 -19.88
N ARG A 413 -15.82 13.68 -18.71
CA ARG A 413 -16.58 12.92 -17.70
C ARG A 413 -16.80 13.73 -16.43
N ASN A 414 -16.86 15.05 -16.55
CA ASN A 414 -17.02 15.97 -15.43
C ASN A 414 -18.36 15.74 -14.70
N ASP A 415 -19.40 15.24 -15.37
CA ASP A 415 -20.67 14.90 -14.73
C ASP A 415 -20.51 13.76 -13.70
N ILE A 416 -19.67 12.76 -14.00
CA ILE A 416 -19.36 11.66 -13.09
C ILE A 416 -18.62 12.20 -11.86
N ILE A 417 -17.62 13.07 -12.08
CA ILE A 417 -16.84 13.68 -11.00
C ILE A 417 -17.71 14.51 -10.07
N ASN A 418 -18.52 15.41 -10.63
CA ASN A 418 -19.44 16.24 -9.85
C ASN A 418 -20.43 15.40 -9.05
N ARG A 419 -20.98 14.35 -9.67
CA ARG A 419 -21.90 13.43 -9.01
C ARG A 419 -21.24 12.68 -7.86
N GLY A 420 -20.02 12.18 -8.07
CA GLY A 420 -19.24 11.50 -7.02
C GLY A 420 -18.98 12.41 -5.82
N ILE A 421 -18.48 13.62 -6.07
CA ILE A 421 -18.19 14.60 -5.01
C ILE A 421 -19.46 14.99 -4.24
N LEU A 422 -20.57 15.28 -4.95
CA LEU A 422 -21.85 15.59 -4.32
C LEU A 422 -22.39 14.42 -3.49
N SER A 423 -22.30 13.19 -4.03
CA SER A 423 -22.67 11.95 -3.33
C SER A 423 -21.85 11.73 -2.06
N ALA A 424 -20.53 12.00 -2.12
CA ALA A 424 -19.64 11.93 -0.98
C ALA A 424 -20.06 12.92 0.12
N PHE A 425 -20.26 14.20 -0.22
CA PHE A 425 -20.74 15.21 0.74
C PHE A 425 -22.10 14.82 1.35
N CYS A 426 -23.07 14.38 0.54
CA CYS A 426 -24.39 13.93 1.01
C CYS A 426 -24.26 12.79 2.03
N THR A 427 -23.42 11.81 1.69
CA THR A 427 -23.24 10.61 2.51
C THR A 427 -22.53 10.91 3.82
N LEU A 428 -21.52 11.79 3.81
CA LEU A 428 -20.81 12.21 5.01
C LEU A 428 -21.72 12.90 6.04
N VAL A 429 -22.67 13.72 5.58
CA VAL A 429 -23.66 14.36 6.47
C VAL A 429 -24.68 13.34 6.96
N ARG A 430 -25.28 12.56 6.05
CA ARG A 430 -26.33 11.58 6.39
C ARG A 430 -25.83 10.48 7.32
N LYS A 431 -24.57 10.05 7.20
CA LYS A 431 -23.92 9.08 8.10
C LYS A 431 -23.40 9.72 9.40
N GLY A 432 -23.55 11.04 9.58
CA GLY A 432 -23.15 11.75 10.79
C GLY A 432 -21.64 11.93 10.97
N VAL A 433 -20.83 11.72 9.91
CA VAL A 433 -19.38 11.96 9.97
C VAL A 433 -19.09 13.44 10.24
N VAL A 434 -19.86 14.32 9.60
CA VAL A 434 -19.90 15.75 9.90
C VAL A 434 -21.36 16.13 10.12
N HIS A 435 -21.66 16.81 11.23
CA HIS A 435 -23.04 17.14 11.60
C HIS A 435 -23.69 18.13 10.62
N SER A 436 -22.92 19.15 10.21
CA SER A 436 -23.31 20.11 9.20
C SER A 436 -22.06 20.76 8.59
N PHE A 437 -22.12 21.16 7.32
CA PHE A 437 -21.08 21.95 6.68
C PHE A 437 -21.16 23.45 7.00
N ASP A 438 -22.09 23.87 7.87
CA ASP A 438 -22.13 25.23 8.42
C ASP A 438 -20.81 25.62 9.10
N VAL A 439 -20.09 24.64 9.66
CA VAL A 439 -18.75 24.83 10.23
C VAL A 439 -17.74 25.36 9.20
N LEU A 440 -17.93 25.06 7.90
CA LEU A 440 -17.07 25.58 6.82
C LEU A 440 -17.63 26.89 6.26
N ILE A 441 -18.94 26.96 6.02
CA ILE A 441 -19.60 28.13 5.41
C ILE A 441 -19.46 29.37 6.31
N ASN A 442 -19.66 29.18 7.61
CA ASN A 442 -19.66 30.26 8.61
C ASN A 442 -18.30 30.48 9.26
N CYS A 443 -17.24 29.77 8.84
CA CYS A 443 -15.91 29.93 9.41
C CYS A 443 -15.24 31.23 8.93
N ASP A 444 -15.15 32.25 9.78
CA ASP A 444 -14.55 33.55 9.41
C ASP A 444 -13.11 33.46 8.89
N ALA A 445 -12.33 32.49 9.38
CA ALA A 445 -10.95 32.27 8.91
C ALA A 445 -10.87 31.70 7.49
N LEU A 446 -11.97 31.18 6.93
CA LEU A 446 -12.00 30.58 5.59
C LEU A 446 -12.07 31.66 4.51
N ALA A 447 -11.22 31.55 3.49
CA ALA A 447 -11.20 32.49 2.36
C ALA A 447 -12.60 32.66 1.71
N PRO A 448 -13.06 33.91 1.44
CA PRO A 448 -14.39 34.16 0.89
C PRO A 448 -14.70 33.45 -0.43
N SER A 449 -13.69 33.31 -1.30
CA SER A 449 -13.81 32.59 -2.58
C SER A 449 -14.17 31.11 -2.37
N LEU A 450 -13.55 30.46 -1.38
CA LEU A 450 -13.83 29.07 -1.03
C LEU A 450 -15.22 28.91 -0.41
N LYS A 451 -15.63 29.82 0.48
CA LYS A 451 -17.00 29.86 1.02
C LYS A 451 -18.04 29.95 -0.11
N GLN A 452 -17.83 30.84 -1.07
CA GLN A 452 -18.75 31.02 -2.19
C GLN A 452 -18.85 29.77 -3.07
N ARG A 453 -17.74 29.04 -3.28
CA ARG A 453 -17.75 27.78 -4.04
C ARG A 453 -18.46 26.66 -3.28
N LEU A 454 -18.19 26.53 -1.98
CA LEU A 454 -18.90 25.58 -1.11
C LEU A 454 -20.41 25.86 -1.07
N ALA A 455 -20.81 27.12 -0.91
CA ALA A 455 -22.21 27.52 -0.92
C ALA A 455 -22.91 27.17 -2.24
N ARG A 456 -22.22 27.33 -3.39
CA ARG A 456 -22.72 26.91 -4.70
C ARG A 456 -22.90 25.39 -4.77
N LEU A 457 -21.90 24.62 -4.34
CA LEU A 457 -22.00 23.15 -4.31
C LEU A 457 -23.18 22.66 -3.46
N PHE A 458 -23.30 23.19 -2.24
CA PHE A 458 -24.34 22.76 -1.30
C PHE A 458 -25.73 23.24 -1.69
N SER A 459 -25.85 24.36 -2.41
CA SER A 459 -27.13 24.77 -3.03
C SER A 459 -27.58 23.75 -4.07
N GLY A 460 -26.65 23.18 -4.84
CA GLY A 460 -26.93 22.08 -5.76
C GLY A 460 -27.40 20.81 -5.07
N MET A 461 -26.88 20.49 -3.87
CA MET A 461 -27.33 19.32 -3.09
C MET A 461 -28.78 19.44 -2.64
N LYS A 462 -29.22 20.62 -2.19
CA LYS A 462 -30.61 20.86 -1.76
C LYS A 462 -31.64 20.66 -2.87
N ALA A 463 -31.23 20.78 -4.14
CA ALA A 463 -32.08 20.48 -5.29
C ALA A 463 -32.20 18.98 -5.59
N CYS A 464 -31.26 18.15 -5.12
CA CYS A 464 -31.19 16.70 -5.42
C CYS A 464 -31.73 15.79 -4.30
N VAL A 465 -32.06 16.32 -3.11
CA VAL A 465 -32.56 15.53 -1.98
C VAL A 465 -33.94 16.05 -1.57
N PRO A 466 -35.02 15.24 -1.65
CA PRO A 466 -36.26 15.56 -0.97
C PRO A 466 -36.01 15.45 0.54
N ILE A 467 -36.04 16.59 1.21
CA ILE A 467 -35.84 16.69 2.65
C ILE A 467 -37.06 16.08 3.37
N ASN A 468 -36.87 14.95 4.04
CA ASN A 468 -37.65 14.59 5.23
C ASN A 468 -36.74 14.76 6.45
N PHE A 469 -36.61 16.00 6.92
CA PHE A 469 -36.08 16.28 8.26
C PHE A 469 -37.27 16.36 9.20
N ASP A 470 -37.56 15.28 9.92
CA ASP A 470 -38.32 15.33 11.16
C ASP A 470 -37.87 14.18 12.07
N GLN A 471 -36.95 14.50 12.99
CA GLN A 471 -37.14 14.34 14.44
C GLN A 471 -35.87 14.69 15.23
N PRO A 472 -35.98 15.40 16.37
CA PRO A 472 -34.84 15.73 17.22
C PRO A 472 -34.57 14.60 18.22
N SER A 473 -33.48 13.85 18.03
CA SER A 473 -32.93 13.01 19.10
C SER A 473 -31.83 13.78 19.84
N THR A 474 -32.14 14.24 21.04
CA THR A 474 -31.19 14.76 22.02
C THR A 474 -30.16 13.70 22.40
N CYS A 475 -28.88 13.91 22.09
CA CYS A 475 -27.79 13.23 22.79
C CYS A 475 -26.50 14.05 22.79
N SER A 476 -26.08 14.41 24.01
CA SER A 476 -24.79 14.93 24.51
C SER A 476 -23.81 15.63 23.55
N SER A 477 -23.62 16.92 23.80
CA SER A 477 -22.48 17.74 23.40
C SER A 477 -21.13 17.05 23.67
N LEU A 478 -20.37 16.76 22.62
CA LEU A 478 -18.92 16.54 22.71
C LEU A 478 -18.27 17.88 23.08
N ASN A 479 -17.97 18.05 24.36
CA ASN A 479 -17.19 19.17 24.85
C ASN A 479 -15.80 19.14 24.18
N LEU A 480 -15.45 20.21 23.46
CA LEU A 480 -14.06 20.48 23.09
C LEU A 480 -13.18 20.45 24.35
N PRO A 481 -12.07 19.72 24.38
CA PRO A 481 -11.05 19.94 25.39
C PRO A 481 -10.48 21.35 25.15
N LYS A 482 -10.64 22.24 26.12
CA LYS A 482 -9.87 23.50 26.18
C LYS A 482 -8.40 23.10 26.29
N ALA A 483 -7.63 23.34 25.23
CA ALA A 483 -6.19 23.23 25.29
C ALA A 483 -5.68 24.34 26.23
N SER A 484 -5.08 23.94 27.35
CA SER A 484 -4.34 24.83 28.23
C SER A 484 -3.19 25.46 27.45
N THR A 485 -3.15 26.78 27.44
CA THR A 485 -2.05 27.63 27.00
C THR A 485 -0.75 27.18 27.68
N MET A 486 0.22 26.69 26.91
CA MET A 486 1.61 26.70 27.33
C MET A 486 2.34 27.74 26.48
N GLU A 487 2.77 28.79 27.16
CA GLU A 487 3.61 29.85 26.63
C GLU A 487 4.91 29.29 26.08
N SER A 488 5.30 29.82 24.92
CA SER A 488 6.61 29.67 24.32
C SER A 488 7.69 30.29 25.22
N GLN A 489 8.60 29.47 25.75
CA GLN A 489 9.89 29.98 26.23
C GLN A 489 10.92 29.91 25.10
N THR A 490 11.51 31.06 24.83
CA THR A 490 12.63 31.33 23.92
C THR A 490 13.91 30.56 24.31
N PRO A 491 14.85 30.35 23.37
CA PRO A 491 16.05 29.56 23.62
C PRO A 491 17.10 30.37 24.39
N LEU A 492 17.58 29.82 25.51
CA LEU A 492 18.75 30.34 26.23
C LEU A 492 20.04 29.98 25.48
N GLN A 493 20.84 31.00 25.21
CA GLN A 493 22.24 30.94 24.80
C GLN A 493 23.05 30.04 25.74
N VAL A 494 23.85 29.15 25.16
CA VAL A 494 24.93 28.45 25.85
C VAL A 494 26.18 29.29 25.67
N ASP A 495 26.59 29.99 26.74
CA ASP A 495 27.94 30.53 26.85
C ASP A 495 28.91 29.43 27.28
N MET A 496 30.07 29.46 26.64
CA MET A 496 31.28 28.74 27.03
C MET A 496 31.73 29.18 28.43
N GLU A 497 32.22 28.26 29.25
CA GLU A 497 33.59 28.31 29.79
C GLU A 497 33.89 27.15 30.75
N GLN A 498 35.10 26.62 30.59
CA GLN A 498 35.90 25.68 31.39
C GLN A 498 35.58 24.18 31.31
#